data_AF-A0A0C1ZM72-F1
#
_entry.id   AF-A0A0C1ZM72-F1
#
_cell.length_a   1.000
_cell.length_b   1.000
_cell.length_c   1.000
_cell.angle_alpha   90.00
_cell.angle_beta   90.00
_cell.angle_gamma   90.00
#
_symmetry.space_group_name_H-M   'P 1'
#
loop_
_entity.id
_entity.type
_entity.pdbx_description
1 polymer ?
#
loop_
_entity_poly.entity_id
_entity_poly.type
_entity_poly.pdbx_seq_one_letter_code
_entity_poly.pdbx_strand_id
1 'polypeptide(L)'
;MLQTIINFFRKLFGLDSDTGSGSGNMKQLSQGELREKHIKGLEHIEGAENIRVSTGDVIRRVEGAALIRDEDDGEMLWTSEINLEVTPQQFQDDFGPLAGPDDLGKFLFHETEINMVMQGDADEAERKCQEFGYAHMGQFFRVRGTMLKHKGTAGGPQLDDFVFDSGDVMRAAMDGAHMRQAYTSQGALAADPELLAPVDGVDLDTYAKLAATSATGLPQDQFTAMLAQHGLDAAKWQSVNAVWTDRMAKDTSHTITTAYGKAFGAAGAGQYGAAGAAGAAVMGTTNAAGGEAPVSFERYCEIAGAQAAWAESGQDVNAMMKQVFNMNALDWSTMSMWWMQKLQSDPSLFQPHTDLCEKYKTQYGAGGMAGADDDLSF
;
A
#
# COMPACT_ATOMS: atom_id res chain seq x y z
N MET A 1 -10.30 -3.06 3.21
CA MET A 1 -9.54 -4.07 3.99
C MET A 1 -8.48 -3.43 4.89
N LEU A 2 -7.43 -2.75 4.37
CA LEU A 2 -6.48 -2.02 5.23
C LEU A 2 -7.16 -0.93 6.07
N GLN A 3 -8.08 -0.17 5.44
CA GLN A 3 -8.93 0.78 6.16
C GLN A 3 -9.85 0.11 7.20
N THR A 4 -10.28 -1.14 6.96
CA THR A 4 -11.12 -1.91 7.89
C THR A 4 -10.32 -2.40 9.10
N ILE A 5 -9.06 -2.80 8.89
CA ILE A 5 -8.12 -3.18 9.95
C ILE A 5 -7.69 -1.95 10.76
N ILE A 6 -7.41 -0.82 10.09
CA ILE A 6 -7.15 0.47 10.73
C ILE A 6 -8.37 0.94 11.53
N ASN A 7 -9.58 0.84 10.98
CA ASN A 7 -10.82 1.17 11.68
C ASN A 7 -11.11 0.19 12.82
N PHE A 8 -10.76 -1.09 12.68
CA PHE A 8 -10.84 -2.07 13.76
C PHE A 8 -9.90 -1.71 14.91
N PHE A 9 -8.64 -1.36 14.64
CA PHE A 9 -7.70 -0.91 15.65
C PHE A 9 -8.10 0.45 16.25
N ARG A 10 -8.58 1.41 15.44
CA ARG A 10 -9.13 2.69 15.94
C ARG A 10 -10.33 2.47 16.86
N LYS A 11 -11.23 1.54 16.54
CA LYS A 11 -12.38 1.20 17.38
C LYS A 11 -12.01 0.39 18.63
N LEU A 12 -11.00 -0.50 18.52
CA LEU A 12 -10.44 -1.27 19.63
C LEU A 12 -9.74 -0.37 20.66
N PHE A 13 -9.19 0.77 20.22
CA PHE A 13 -8.47 1.74 21.05
C PHE A 13 -9.20 3.09 21.25
N GLY A 14 -10.44 3.25 20.75
CA GLY A 14 -11.31 4.41 21.00
C GLY A 14 -10.95 5.72 20.28
N LEU A 15 -10.54 5.68 19.01
CA LEU A 15 -9.89 6.78 18.28
C LEU A 15 -10.68 7.43 17.11
N ASP A 16 -12.02 7.33 17.03
CA ASP A 16 -12.76 7.89 15.88
C ASP A 16 -13.25 9.34 16.08
N SER A 17 -12.93 10.21 15.11
CA SER A 17 -13.60 11.51 14.86
C SER A 17 -13.90 11.67 13.37
N ASP A 18 -15.18 11.88 13.03
CA ASP A 18 -15.74 11.96 11.67
C ASP A 18 -15.28 13.19 10.87
N THR A 19 -14.77 12.99 9.65
CA THR A 19 -14.78 14.02 8.57
C THR A 19 -14.91 13.38 7.19
N GLY A 20 -16.01 13.65 6.48
CA GLY A 20 -16.28 13.20 5.11
C GLY A 20 -15.79 14.18 4.03
N SER A 21 -15.47 13.66 2.84
CA SER A 21 -15.08 14.44 1.65
C SER A 21 -15.67 13.81 0.39
N GLY A 22 -16.36 14.62 -0.43
CA GLY A 22 -17.06 14.22 -1.65
C GLY A 22 -16.23 14.40 -2.93
N SER A 23 -16.49 13.55 -3.92
CA SER A 23 -15.80 13.50 -5.22
C SER A 23 -16.68 14.06 -6.34
N GLY A 24 -16.15 14.98 -7.15
CA GLY A 24 -16.77 15.51 -8.38
C GLY A 24 -16.22 14.84 -9.64
N ASN A 25 -17.12 14.45 -10.55
CA ASN A 25 -16.82 13.77 -11.81
C ASN A 25 -16.25 14.72 -12.89
N MET A 26 -15.13 14.33 -13.51
CA MET A 26 -14.54 14.99 -14.68
C MET A 26 -14.87 14.17 -15.95
N LYS A 27 -15.33 14.84 -17.01
CA LYS A 27 -15.68 14.22 -18.31
C LYS A 27 -14.41 13.98 -19.14
N GLN A 28 -14.20 12.74 -19.59
CA GLN A 28 -13.21 12.41 -20.61
C GLN A 28 -13.70 12.86 -22.00
N LEU A 29 -12.87 13.64 -22.70
CA LEU A 29 -13.02 13.95 -24.13
C LEU A 29 -12.37 12.84 -24.98
N SER A 30 -12.88 12.66 -26.20
CA SER A 30 -12.51 11.53 -27.06
C SER A 30 -11.25 11.82 -27.90
N GLN A 31 -10.46 10.78 -28.21
CA GLN A 31 -9.20 10.84 -28.96
C GLN A 31 -9.26 11.55 -30.33
N GLY A 32 -10.45 11.76 -30.91
CA GLY A 32 -10.62 12.42 -32.20
C GLY A 32 -10.49 13.95 -32.17
N GLU A 33 -10.79 14.59 -31.03
CA GLU A 33 -10.85 16.05 -30.91
C GLU A 33 -9.47 16.69 -30.64
N LEU A 34 -8.48 15.89 -30.23
CA LEU A 34 -7.10 16.35 -29.97
C LEU A 34 -6.24 16.53 -31.24
N ARG A 35 -6.74 16.12 -32.42
CA ARG A 35 -5.93 16.06 -33.66
C ARG A 35 -5.87 17.36 -34.47
N GLU A 36 -6.57 18.43 -34.09
CA GLU A 36 -6.77 19.60 -34.98
C GLU A 36 -6.24 20.95 -34.46
N LYS A 37 -5.35 20.96 -33.46
CA LYS A 37 -4.70 22.20 -32.99
C LYS A 37 -3.24 22.28 -33.46
N HIS A 38 -2.95 23.31 -34.27
CA HIS A 38 -1.65 23.58 -34.90
C HIS A 38 -0.62 24.12 -33.88
N ILE A 39 0.57 23.51 -33.83
CA ILE A 39 1.71 23.99 -33.02
C ILE A 39 2.59 24.90 -33.89
N LYS A 40 3.01 26.06 -33.38
CA LYS A 40 4.01 26.94 -34.03
C LYS A 40 5.43 26.56 -33.56
N GLY A 41 6.41 26.57 -34.47
CA GLY A 41 7.84 26.38 -34.12
C GLY A 41 8.45 24.99 -34.34
N LEU A 42 7.77 24.09 -35.07
CA LEU A 42 8.29 22.77 -35.46
C LEU A 42 8.88 22.73 -36.88
N GLU A 43 9.09 23.88 -37.52
CA GLU A 43 9.41 24.01 -38.96
C GLU A 43 10.76 23.43 -39.40
N HIS A 44 11.58 22.94 -38.47
CA HIS A 44 12.96 22.49 -38.72
C HIS A 44 13.31 21.09 -38.20
N ILE A 45 12.33 20.31 -37.72
CA ILE A 45 12.57 18.96 -37.19
C ILE A 45 11.91 17.92 -38.10
N GLU A 46 12.72 17.12 -38.77
CA GLU A 46 12.27 15.97 -39.57
C GLU A 46 11.76 14.88 -38.60
N GLY A 47 10.48 14.48 -38.71
CA GLY A 47 9.81 13.54 -37.80
C GLY A 47 8.99 14.18 -36.67
N ALA A 48 8.78 15.50 -36.70
CA ALA A 48 7.94 16.22 -35.72
C ALA A 48 6.44 15.89 -35.81
N GLU A 49 5.99 15.31 -36.93
CA GLU A 49 4.61 14.90 -37.15
C GLU A 49 4.09 13.81 -36.18
N ASN A 50 5.00 13.14 -35.46
CA ASN A 50 4.68 12.00 -34.59
C ASN A 50 4.82 12.31 -33.09
N ILE A 51 5.10 13.56 -32.72
CA ILE A 51 5.15 13.98 -31.31
C ILE A 51 3.76 14.45 -30.91
N ARG A 52 3.07 13.70 -30.04
CA ARG A 52 1.86 14.18 -29.35
C ARG A 52 2.27 15.26 -28.34
N VAL A 53 2.44 16.49 -28.80
CA VAL A 53 2.57 17.63 -27.89
C VAL A 53 1.16 18.02 -27.47
N SER A 54 0.88 18.04 -26.16
CA SER A 54 -0.25 18.80 -25.65
C SER A 54 -0.15 20.25 -26.13
N THR A 55 -1.29 20.86 -26.40
CA THR A 55 -1.36 22.22 -26.95
C THR A 55 -0.84 23.21 -25.92
N GLY A 56 0.31 23.83 -26.20
CA GLY A 56 1.03 24.64 -25.24
C GLY A 56 2.27 25.31 -25.82
N ASP A 57 2.71 26.38 -25.18
CA ASP A 57 3.96 27.05 -25.51
C ASP A 57 5.14 26.25 -24.94
N VAL A 58 6.07 25.83 -25.79
CA VAL A 58 7.30 25.16 -25.33
C VAL A 58 8.21 26.18 -24.63
N ILE A 59 8.42 26.01 -23.33
CA ILE A 59 9.24 26.89 -22.50
C ILE A 59 10.69 26.43 -22.48
N ARG A 60 10.93 25.13 -22.35
CA ARG A 60 12.27 24.53 -22.27
C ARG A 60 12.27 23.15 -22.90
N ARG A 61 13.37 22.78 -23.57
CA ARG A 61 13.59 21.43 -24.07
C ARG A 61 14.82 20.82 -23.41
N VAL A 62 14.72 19.54 -23.08
CA VAL A 62 15.85 18.68 -22.72
C VAL A 62 15.76 17.42 -23.58
N GLU A 63 16.84 16.68 -23.72
CA GLU A 63 16.92 15.56 -24.66
C GLU A 63 15.81 14.51 -24.42
N GLY A 64 14.75 14.51 -25.25
CA GLY A 64 13.60 13.60 -25.13
C GLY A 64 12.43 14.11 -24.27
N ALA A 65 12.43 15.36 -23.83
CA ALA A 65 11.30 15.97 -23.11
C ALA A 65 11.17 17.48 -23.37
N ALA A 66 9.95 17.99 -23.33
CA ALA A 66 9.66 19.42 -23.35
C ALA A 66 8.91 19.83 -22.09
N LEU A 67 9.31 20.96 -21.50
CA LEU A 67 8.50 21.68 -20.53
C LEU A 67 7.62 22.64 -21.32
N ILE A 68 6.30 22.42 -21.26
CA ILE A 68 5.31 23.26 -21.91
C ILE A 68 4.55 24.08 -20.88
N ARG A 69 3.98 25.19 -21.32
CA ARG A 69 2.93 25.91 -20.61
C ARG A 69 1.60 25.57 -21.28
N ASP A 70 0.68 24.97 -20.52
CA ASP A 70 -0.67 24.66 -21.00
C ASP A 70 -1.42 25.95 -21.37
N GLU A 71 -2.16 25.92 -22.48
CA GLU A 71 -2.92 27.08 -22.97
C GLU A 71 -4.13 27.42 -22.11
N ASP A 72 -4.74 26.42 -21.45
CA ASP A 72 -6.04 26.57 -20.79
C ASP A 72 -5.89 27.15 -19.37
N ASP A 73 -4.88 26.72 -18.61
CA ASP A 73 -4.66 27.15 -17.22
C ASP A 73 -3.28 27.77 -16.96
N GLY A 74 -2.37 27.72 -17.94
CA GLY A 74 -1.00 28.22 -17.80
C GLY A 74 -0.10 27.35 -16.93
N GLU A 75 -0.53 26.13 -16.57
CA GLU A 75 0.28 25.19 -15.81
C GLU A 75 1.51 24.74 -16.60
N MET A 76 2.61 24.54 -15.88
CA MET A 76 3.88 24.11 -16.47
C MET A 76 3.96 22.60 -16.35
N LEU A 77 4.09 21.89 -17.47
CA LEU A 77 4.03 20.43 -17.50
C LEU A 77 5.16 19.84 -18.34
N TRP A 78 5.79 18.79 -17.84
CA TRP A 78 6.75 18.00 -18.61
C TRP A 78 6.01 17.02 -19.54
N THR A 79 6.36 17.05 -20.82
CA THR A 79 5.85 16.13 -21.83
C THR A 79 7.00 15.32 -22.43
N SER A 80 6.70 14.08 -22.80
CA SER A 80 7.66 13.20 -23.45
C SER A 80 7.77 13.55 -24.94
N GLU A 81 8.99 13.77 -25.43
CA GLU A 81 9.30 13.90 -26.86
C GLU A 81 9.99 12.64 -27.42
N ILE A 82 10.05 11.55 -26.65
CA ILE A 82 10.64 10.28 -27.14
C ILE A 82 9.72 9.65 -28.21
N ASN A 83 10.33 9.10 -29.27
CA ASN A 83 9.58 8.39 -30.30
C ASN A 83 9.22 6.96 -29.84
N LEU A 84 7.95 6.73 -29.54
CA LEU A 84 7.40 5.41 -29.21
C LEU A 84 6.70 4.74 -30.41
N GLU A 85 6.54 5.44 -31.54
CA GLU A 85 5.96 4.91 -32.79
C GLU A 85 6.96 4.03 -33.58
N VAL A 86 7.81 3.32 -32.85
CA VAL A 86 8.82 2.39 -33.37
C VAL A 86 8.53 0.99 -32.85
N THR A 87 9.02 -0.04 -33.54
CA THR A 87 8.91 -1.39 -32.99
C THR A 87 9.82 -1.55 -31.76
N PRO A 88 9.53 -2.47 -30.84
CA PRO A 88 10.38 -2.73 -29.68
C PRO A 88 11.85 -3.03 -30.05
N GLN A 89 12.11 -3.64 -31.22
CA GLN A 89 13.46 -3.93 -31.69
C GLN A 89 14.23 -2.69 -32.16
N GLN A 90 13.51 -1.66 -32.61
CA GLN A 90 14.09 -0.38 -33.04
C GLN A 90 14.34 0.57 -31.87
N PHE A 91 13.62 0.40 -30.76
CA PHE A 91 13.80 1.22 -29.56
C PHE A 91 15.11 0.86 -28.84
N GLN A 92 15.94 1.87 -28.58
CA GLN A 92 17.20 1.72 -27.85
C GLN A 92 16.95 1.74 -26.34
N ASP A 93 17.48 0.74 -25.64
CA ASP A 93 17.33 0.65 -24.19
C ASP A 93 18.16 1.71 -23.47
N ASP A 94 17.56 2.30 -22.44
CA ASP A 94 18.17 3.16 -21.44
C ASP A 94 17.54 2.81 -20.09
N PHE A 95 18.34 2.27 -19.16
CA PHE A 95 17.86 1.91 -17.82
C PHE A 95 18.08 3.02 -16.79
N GLY A 96 18.80 4.09 -17.15
CA GLY A 96 19.14 5.19 -16.24
C GLY A 96 19.71 4.68 -14.91
N PRO A 97 19.11 5.03 -13.74
CA PRO A 97 19.58 4.63 -12.41
C PRO A 97 19.17 3.21 -11.98
N LEU A 98 18.58 2.42 -12.88
CA LEU A 98 18.08 1.07 -12.60
C LEU A 98 19.08 0.01 -13.06
N ALA A 99 19.12 -1.13 -12.37
CA ALA A 99 20.06 -2.22 -12.69
C ALA A 99 19.69 -2.99 -13.95
N GLY A 100 18.42 -2.91 -14.40
CA GLY A 100 17.91 -3.62 -15.56
C GLY A 100 16.39 -3.75 -15.54
N PRO A 101 15.81 -4.62 -16.37
CA PRO A 101 14.35 -4.74 -16.52
C PRO A 101 13.67 -5.31 -15.26
N ASP A 102 14.40 -6.05 -14.41
CA ASP A 102 13.84 -6.63 -13.19
C ASP A 102 13.63 -5.61 -12.06
N ASP A 103 14.13 -4.38 -12.21
CA ASP A 103 13.90 -3.25 -11.30
C ASP A 103 12.56 -2.54 -11.54
N LEU A 104 11.57 -3.21 -12.16
CA LEU A 104 10.27 -2.60 -12.49
C LEU A 104 9.58 -1.99 -11.26
N GLY A 105 9.64 -2.64 -10.09
CA GLY A 105 9.02 -2.09 -8.88
C GLY A 105 9.65 -0.78 -8.42
N LYS A 106 10.99 -0.67 -8.53
CA LYS A 106 11.73 0.57 -8.25
C LYS A 106 11.39 1.66 -9.28
N PHE A 107 11.27 1.30 -10.56
CA PHE A 107 10.81 2.23 -11.59
C PHE A 107 9.40 2.77 -11.28
N LEU A 108 8.44 1.89 -10.97
CA LEU A 108 7.06 2.30 -10.67
C LEU A 108 6.97 3.18 -9.41
N PHE A 109 7.84 2.94 -8.42
CA PHE A 109 8.03 3.85 -7.29
C PHE A 109 8.50 5.25 -7.75
N HIS A 110 9.58 5.33 -8.54
CA HIS A 110 10.08 6.60 -9.07
C HIS A 110 9.01 7.32 -9.91
N GLU A 111 8.34 6.60 -10.83
CA GLU A 111 7.28 7.14 -11.69
C GLU A 111 6.13 7.71 -10.88
N THR A 112 5.68 7.01 -9.83
CA THR A 112 4.62 7.49 -8.94
C THR A 112 5.01 8.78 -8.24
N GLU A 113 6.21 8.83 -7.63
CA GLU A 113 6.67 10.00 -6.88
C GLU A 113 6.92 11.22 -7.77
N ILE A 114 7.44 11.03 -8.99
CA ILE A 114 7.61 12.11 -9.97
C ILE A 114 6.24 12.60 -10.46
N ASN A 115 5.33 11.70 -10.84
CA ASN A 115 4.02 12.07 -11.38
C ASN A 115 3.15 12.82 -10.36
N MET A 116 3.28 12.50 -9.07
CA MET A 116 2.52 13.17 -7.99
C MET A 116 2.82 14.66 -7.87
N VAL A 117 4.04 15.10 -8.18
CA VAL A 117 4.43 16.51 -8.16
C VAL A 117 4.37 17.16 -9.54
N MET A 118 4.46 16.35 -10.60
CA MET A 118 4.42 16.82 -11.98
C MET A 118 3.13 17.58 -12.33
N GLN A 119 2.00 17.25 -11.70
CA GLN A 119 0.69 17.91 -11.89
C GLN A 119 0.52 19.20 -11.05
N GLY A 120 1.60 19.93 -10.75
CA GLY A 120 1.49 21.18 -10.01
C GLY A 120 2.80 21.94 -9.83
N ASP A 121 3.94 21.24 -9.87
CA ASP A 121 5.26 21.85 -9.80
C ASP A 121 6.25 21.07 -10.68
N ALA A 122 6.39 21.50 -11.94
CA ALA A 122 7.31 20.88 -12.89
C ALA A 122 8.79 21.00 -12.50
N ASP A 123 9.16 22.01 -11.71
CA ASP A 123 10.53 22.16 -11.22
C ASP A 123 10.79 21.15 -10.09
N GLU A 124 9.82 20.93 -9.19
CA GLU A 124 9.89 19.87 -8.19
C GLU A 124 9.92 18.47 -8.82
N ALA A 125 9.17 18.24 -9.91
CA ALA A 125 9.24 16.99 -10.67
C ALA A 125 10.65 16.73 -11.23
N GLU A 126 11.30 17.77 -11.77
CA GLU A 126 12.69 17.67 -12.23
C GLU A 126 13.66 17.42 -11.07
N ARG A 127 13.47 18.07 -9.92
CA ARG A 127 14.28 17.80 -8.71
C ARG A 127 14.14 16.36 -8.23
N LYS A 128 12.92 15.83 -8.12
CA LYS A 128 12.68 14.42 -7.76
C LYS A 128 13.30 13.45 -8.78
N CYS A 129 13.21 13.77 -10.07
CA CYS A 129 13.85 13.01 -11.13
C CYS A 129 15.38 12.93 -10.91
N GLN A 130 16.02 14.06 -10.59
CA GLN A 130 17.45 14.09 -10.27
C GLN A 130 17.79 13.37 -8.96
N GLU A 131 16.94 13.50 -7.93
CA GLU A 131 17.08 12.79 -6.65
C GLU A 131 17.12 11.27 -6.83
N PHE A 132 16.27 10.73 -7.71
CA PHE A 132 16.27 9.30 -8.05
C PHE A 132 17.41 8.87 -8.99
N GLY A 133 18.28 9.79 -9.39
CA GLY A 133 19.50 9.53 -10.16
C GLY A 133 19.31 9.56 -11.68
N TYR A 134 18.17 10.05 -12.18
CA TYR A 134 18.03 10.35 -13.61
C TYR A 134 18.75 11.67 -13.93
N ALA A 135 19.39 11.76 -15.09
CA ALA A 135 20.10 12.97 -15.51
C ALA A 135 19.15 14.15 -15.77
N HIS A 136 17.97 13.88 -16.32
CA HIS A 136 16.93 14.85 -16.66
C HIS A 136 15.62 14.13 -17.01
N MET A 137 14.52 14.89 -17.18
CA MET A 137 13.20 14.32 -17.49
C MET A 137 13.14 13.47 -18.76
N GLY A 138 13.86 13.86 -19.81
CA GLY A 138 13.92 13.05 -21.02
C GLY A 138 14.55 11.66 -20.83
N GLN A 139 15.51 11.50 -19.90
CA GLN A 139 16.03 10.17 -19.54
C GLN A 139 14.97 9.36 -18.81
N PHE A 140 14.23 9.95 -17.87
CA PHE A 140 13.12 9.28 -17.20
C PHE A 140 12.08 8.74 -18.21
N PHE A 141 11.69 9.54 -19.21
CA PHE A 141 10.76 9.07 -20.24
C PHE A 141 11.38 7.94 -21.10
N ARG A 142 12.66 8.00 -21.46
CA ARG A 142 13.34 6.88 -22.16
C ARG A 142 13.38 5.60 -21.31
N VAL A 143 13.63 5.72 -20.01
CA VAL A 143 13.57 4.59 -19.08
C VAL A 143 12.18 4.00 -19.03
N ARG A 144 11.13 4.83 -19.03
CA ARG A 144 9.74 4.35 -19.15
C ARG A 144 9.51 3.57 -20.44
N GLY A 145 9.96 4.08 -21.59
CA GLY A 145 9.89 3.35 -22.86
C GLY A 145 10.63 2.01 -22.82
N THR A 146 11.83 2.00 -22.22
CA THR A 146 12.61 0.77 -22.00
C THR A 146 11.84 -0.23 -21.12
N MET A 147 11.22 0.23 -20.04
CA MET A 147 10.40 -0.64 -19.17
C MET A 147 9.16 -1.18 -19.89
N LEU A 148 8.48 -0.36 -20.69
CA LEU A 148 7.36 -0.83 -21.53
C LEU A 148 7.81 -1.92 -22.50
N LYS A 149 8.96 -1.77 -23.15
CA LYS A 149 9.51 -2.76 -24.08
C LYS A 149 9.75 -4.12 -23.41
N HIS A 150 10.23 -4.12 -22.17
CA HIS A 150 10.63 -5.35 -21.47
C HIS A 150 9.52 -5.96 -20.61
N LYS A 151 8.59 -5.15 -20.08
CA LYS A 151 7.60 -5.57 -19.08
C LYS A 151 6.16 -5.20 -19.44
N GLY A 152 5.96 -4.40 -20.48
CA GLY A 152 4.63 -4.06 -20.99
C GLY A 152 4.03 -5.21 -21.81
N THR A 153 2.70 -5.25 -21.86
CA THR A 153 1.94 -6.12 -22.73
C THR A 153 1.68 -5.39 -24.05
N ALA A 154 1.95 -6.06 -25.16
CA ALA A 154 1.75 -5.49 -26.49
C ALA A 154 0.25 -5.40 -26.85
N GLY A 155 -0.23 -4.19 -27.12
CA GLY A 155 -1.53 -3.96 -27.77
C GLY A 155 -1.44 -3.89 -29.29
N GLY A 156 -0.23 -3.80 -29.85
CA GLY A 156 0.03 -3.58 -31.27
C GLY A 156 1.52 -3.69 -31.61
N PRO A 157 1.93 -3.35 -32.85
CA PRO A 157 3.30 -3.53 -33.32
C PRO A 157 4.29 -2.46 -32.83
N GLN A 158 3.79 -1.30 -32.40
CA GLN A 158 4.61 -0.17 -31.96
C GLN A 158 4.66 -0.10 -30.43
N LEU A 159 5.69 0.54 -29.88
CA LEU A 159 5.89 0.62 -28.43
C LEU A 159 4.87 1.51 -27.73
N ASP A 160 4.25 2.46 -28.44
CA ASP A 160 3.15 3.28 -27.93
C ASP A 160 1.85 2.48 -27.70
N ASP A 161 1.71 1.32 -28.36
CA ASP A 161 0.62 0.36 -28.13
C ASP A 161 0.84 -0.51 -26.87
N PHE A 162 1.99 -0.41 -26.20
CA PHE A 162 2.31 -1.23 -25.03
C PHE A 162 1.74 -0.61 -23.74
N VAL A 163 1.23 -1.46 -22.86
CA VAL A 163 0.67 -1.03 -21.57
C VAL A 163 1.19 -1.88 -20.41
N PHE A 164 1.23 -1.29 -19.23
CA PHE A 164 1.55 -1.99 -17.98
C PHE A 164 0.26 -2.63 -17.40
N ASP A 165 -0.13 -3.80 -17.91
CA ASP A 165 -1.38 -4.48 -17.49
C ASP A 165 -1.20 -5.97 -17.10
N SER A 166 0.03 -6.44 -17.01
CA SER A 166 0.32 -7.85 -16.70
C SER A 166 0.27 -8.15 -15.19
N GLY A 167 0.16 -9.43 -14.83
CA GLY A 167 0.25 -9.86 -13.43
C GLY A 167 1.59 -9.53 -12.76
N ASP A 168 2.68 -9.54 -13.53
CA ASP A 168 4.01 -9.16 -13.04
C ASP A 168 4.13 -7.66 -12.80
N VAL A 169 3.51 -6.83 -13.65
CA VAL A 169 3.37 -5.39 -13.40
C VAL A 169 2.63 -5.14 -12.10
N MET A 170 1.54 -5.87 -11.83
CA MET A 170 0.80 -5.69 -10.58
C MET A 170 1.66 -6.02 -9.36
N ARG A 171 2.45 -7.11 -9.39
CA ARG A 171 3.41 -7.43 -8.32
C ARG A 171 4.44 -6.32 -8.15
N ALA A 172 5.02 -5.84 -9.25
CA ALA A 172 5.99 -4.75 -9.21
C ALA A 172 5.38 -3.44 -8.71
N ALA A 173 4.12 -3.14 -9.02
CA ALA A 173 3.41 -1.97 -8.50
C ALA A 173 3.23 -2.07 -6.98
N MET A 174 2.99 -3.26 -6.44
CA MET A 174 2.95 -3.50 -5.00
C MET A 174 4.33 -3.31 -4.36
N ASP A 175 5.40 -3.82 -4.99
CA ASP A 175 6.79 -3.53 -4.57
C ASP A 175 7.05 -2.01 -4.52
N GLY A 176 6.67 -1.28 -5.58
CA GLY A 176 6.82 0.16 -5.65
C GLY A 176 6.01 0.90 -4.58
N ALA A 177 4.80 0.43 -4.27
CA ALA A 177 3.99 0.98 -3.17
C ALA A 177 4.63 0.74 -1.80
N HIS A 178 5.24 -0.42 -1.57
CA HIS A 178 5.99 -0.70 -0.34
C HIS A 178 7.24 0.19 -0.22
N MET A 179 7.99 0.37 -1.32
CA MET A 179 9.11 1.31 -1.35
C MET A 179 8.65 2.74 -1.03
N ARG A 180 7.51 3.16 -1.59
CA ARG A 180 6.92 4.48 -1.30
C ARG A 180 6.55 4.63 0.17
N GLN A 181 5.92 3.63 0.78
CA GLN A 181 5.61 3.66 2.22
C GLN A 181 6.89 3.76 3.05
N ALA A 182 7.93 2.98 2.72
CA ALA A 182 9.22 3.05 3.40
C ALA A 182 9.89 4.43 3.22
N TYR A 183 9.82 5.01 2.03
CA TYR A 183 10.33 6.34 1.72
C TYR A 183 9.61 7.43 2.53
N THR A 184 8.27 7.44 2.53
CA THR A 184 7.46 8.35 3.36
C THR A 184 7.79 8.20 4.84
N SER A 185 7.93 6.96 5.32
CA SER A 185 8.25 6.69 6.71
C SER A 185 9.63 7.19 7.11
N GLN A 186 10.65 6.97 6.26
CA GLN A 186 11.98 7.52 6.48
C GLN A 186 11.99 9.05 6.46
N GLY A 187 11.26 9.67 5.53
CA GLY A 187 11.11 11.12 5.47
C GLY A 187 10.45 11.68 6.74
N ALA A 188 9.40 11.02 7.25
CA ALA A 188 8.75 11.40 8.48
C ALA A 188 9.70 11.30 9.70
N LEU A 189 10.50 10.24 9.80
CA LEU A 189 11.49 10.08 10.87
C LEU A 189 12.65 11.07 10.77
N ALA A 190 13.07 11.42 9.55
CA ALA A 190 14.09 12.44 9.35
C ALA A 190 13.58 13.83 9.76
N ALA A 191 12.30 14.12 9.50
CA ALA A 191 11.65 15.37 9.88
C ALA A 191 11.33 15.44 11.39
N ASP A 192 10.96 14.32 12.00
CA ASP A 192 10.66 14.20 13.42
C ASP A 192 11.25 12.91 14.02
N PRO A 193 12.50 12.97 14.53
CA PRO A 193 13.10 11.83 15.21
C PRO A 193 12.38 11.41 16.50
N GLU A 194 11.56 12.28 17.10
CA GLU A 194 10.82 11.99 18.34
C GLU A 194 9.61 11.08 18.10
N LEU A 195 9.23 10.88 16.84
CA LEU A 195 8.11 10.03 16.43
C LEU A 195 8.21 8.60 17.00
N LEU A 196 9.44 8.07 17.09
CA LEU A 196 9.74 6.75 17.66
C LEU A 196 10.55 6.82 18.97
N ALA A 197 10.71 8.00 19.57
CA ALA A 197 11.45 8.13 20.83
C ALA A 197 10.77 7.35 21.96
N PRO A 198 11.52 6.68 22.84
CA PRO A 198 10.95 5.94 23.97
C PRO A 198 10.06 6.81 24.88
N VAL A 199 8.96 6.25 25.36
CA VAL A 199 8.08 6.90 26.35
C VAL A 199 8.43 6.38 27.73
N ASP A 200 8.91 7.24 28.62
CA ASP A 200 9.37 6.88 29.97
C ASP A 200 10.37 5.69 30.02
N GLY A 201 11.22 5.59 28.98
CA GLY A 201 12.20 4.52 28.80
C GLY A 201 11.66 3.27 28.11
N VAL A 202 10.41 3.25 27.66
CA VAL A 202 9.79 2.16 26.91
C VAL A 202 9.80 2.49 25.41
N ASP A 203 10.66 1.79 24.66
CA ASP A 203 10.65 1.87 23.20
C ASP A 203 9.40 1.19 22.59
N LEU A 204 9.16 1.44 21.30
CA LEU A 204 7.99 0.92 20.60
C LEU A 204 7.97 -0.61 20.55
N ASP A 205 9.13 -1.25 20.42
CA ASP A 205 9.25 -2.70 20.36
C ASP A 205 8.84 -3.36 21.67
N THR A 206 9.31 -2.81 22.80
CA THR A 206 8.96 -3.26 24.14
C THR A 206 7.49 -3.03 24.41
N TYR A 207 6.97 -1.83 24.07
CA TYR A 207 5.55 -1.53 24.17
C TYR A 207 4.70 -2.53 23.37
N ALA A 208 5.05 -2.79 22.11
CA ALA A 208 4.32 -3.69 21.23
C ALA A 208 4.31 -5.15 21.73
N LYS A 209 5.42 -5.64 22.29
CA LYS A 209 5.49 -6.98 22.90
C LYS A 209 4.63 -7.10 24.16
N LEU A 210 4.66 -6.09 25.02
CA LEU A 210 3.83 -6.02 26.22
C LEU A 210 2.35 -5.93 25.85
N ALA A 211 2.02 -5.14 24.83
CA ALA A 211 0.66 -5.03 24.29
C ALA A 211 0.17 -6.36 23.72
N ALA A 212 0.98 -7.05 22.91
CA ALA A 212 0.66 -8.36 22.35
C ALA A 212 0.41 -9.40 23.44
N THR A 213 1.23 -9.39 24.49
CA THR A 213 1.09 -10.29 25.62
C THR A 213 -0.13 -9.96 26.49
N SER A 214 -0.46 -8.67 26.66
CA SER A 214 -1.70 -8.26 27.34
C SER A 214 -2.95 -8.78 26.61
N ALA A 215 -2.88 -8.84 25.28
CA ALA A 215 -3.98 -9.28 24.42
C ALA A 215 -4.23 -10.80 24.48
N THR A 216 -3.33 -11.61 25.06
CA THR A 216 -3.57 -13.05 25.25
C THR A 216 -4.54 -13.35 26.40
N GLY A 217 -4.94 -12.33 27.18
CA GLY A 217 -5.83 -12.49 28.34
C GLY A 217 -5.13 -13.08 29.56
N LEU A 218 -3.85 -12.75 29.78
CA LEU A 218 -3.13 -13.17 30.98
C LEU A 218 -3.81 -12.67 32.26
N PRO A 219 -3.76 -13.46 33.35
CA PRO A 219 -4.15 -12.99 34.68
C PRO A 219 -3.40 -11.70 35.07
N GLN A 220 -4.10 -10.79 35.74
CA GLN A 220 -3.60 -9.44 36.07
C GLN A 220 -2.30 -9.47 36.89
N ASP A 221 -2.15 -10.45 37.79
CA ASP A 221 -0.95 -10.66 38.59
C ASP A 221 0.25 -11.06 37.74
N GLN A 222 0.05 -11.95 36.76
CA GLN A 222 1.09 -12.35 35.80
C GLN A 222 1.48 -11.20 34.88
N PHE A 223 0.50 -10.43 34.39
CA PHE A 223 0.78 -9.25 33.59
C PHE A 223 1.58 -8.21 34.38
N THR A 224 1.21 -7.97 35.65
CA THR A 224 1.94 -7.07 36.55
C THR A 224 3.39 -7.55 36.80
N ALA A 225 3.60 -8.85 36.98
CA ALA A 225 4.93 -9.42 37.13
C ALA A 225 5.79 -9.24 35.87
N MET A 226 5.19 -9.33 34.68
CA MET A 226 5.89 -9.05 33.42
C MET A 226 6.23 -7.57 33.27
N LEU A 227 5.30 -6.65 33.57
CA LEU A 227 5.56 -5.21 33.56
C LEU A 227 6.77 -4.85 34.44
N ALA A 228 6.87 -5.47 35.62
CA ALA A 228 7.98 -5.25 36.54
C ALA A 228 9.35 -5.64 35.95
N GLN A 229 9.43 -6.63 35.06
CA GLN A 229 10.68 -7.01 34.37
C GLN A 229 11.20 -5.89 33.46
N HIS A 230 10.32 -4.98 33.04
CA HIS A 230 10.64 -3.80 32.22
C HIS A 230 10.67 -2.50 33.05
N GLY A 231 10.66 -2.59 34.39
CA GLY A 231 10.64 -1.40 35.25
C GLY A 231 9.34 -0.60 35.16
N LEU A 232 8.22 -1.28 34.87
CA LEU A 232 6.90 -0.70 34.79
C LEU A 232 6.00 -1.22 35.92
N ASP A 233 5.15 -0.33 36.43
CA ASP A 233 3.98 -0.70 37.20
C ASP A 233 2.71 -0.47 36.37
N ALA A 234 1.54 -0.79 36.94
CA ALA A 234 0.26 -0.63 36.24
C ALA A 234 -0.02 0.84 35.86
N ALA A 235 0.34 1.81 36.71
CA ALA A 235 0.08 3.23 36.44
C ALA A 235 0.97 3.74 35.30
N LYS A 236 2.26 3.38 35.34
CA LYS A 236 3.23 3.72 34.29
C LYS A 236 2.88 3.05 32.97
N TRP A 237 2.44 1.79 32.99
CA TRP A 237 1.93 1.11 31.80
C TRP A 237 0.76 1.85 31.16
N GLN A 238 -0.25 2.26 31.95
CA GLN A 238 -1.39 3.01 31.43
C GLN A 238 -0.97 4.35 30.80
N SER A 239 -0.03 5.07 31.42
CA SER A 239 0.52 6.32 30.85
C SER A 239 1.26 6.07 29.53
N VAL A 240 2.16 5.09 29.49
CA VAL A 240 2.91 4.70 28.29
C VAL A 240 1.97 4.28 27.16
N ASN A 241 0.95 3.46 27.48
CA ASN A 241 -0.06 3.02 26.53
C ASN A 241 -0.86 4.19 25.95
N ALA A 242 -1.30 5.13 26.80
CA ALA A 242 -2.02 6.33 26.35
C ALA A 242 -1.18 7.18 25.39
N VAL A 243 0.11 7.39 25.68
CA VAL A 243 1.00 8.18 24.82
C VAL A 243 1.24 7.48 23.48
N TRP A 244 1.55 6.18 23.47
CA TRP A 244 1.74 5.46 22.21
C TRP A 244 0.47 5.42 21.36
N THR A 245 -0.69 5.23 21.99
CA THR A 245 -1.98 5.26 21.32
C THR A 245 -2.26 6.64 20.70
N ASP A 246 -2.00 7.72 21.45
CA ASP A 246 -2.16 9.10 20.96
C ASP A 246 -1.20 9.42 19.80
N ARG A 247 0.06 8.98 19.90
CA ARG A 247 1.04 9.14 18.81
C ARG A 247 0.62 8.40 17.54
N MET A 248 0.19 7.14 17.66
CA MET A 248 -0.33 6.38 16.52
C MET A 248 -1.57 7.03 15.89
N ALA A 249 -2.45 7.63 16.71
CA ALA A 249 -3.63 8.33 16.22
C ALA A 249 -3.30 9.57 15.39
N LYS A 250 -2.24 10.30 15.78
CA LYS A 250 -1.78 11.54 15.14
C LYS A 250 -0.81 11.32 13.99
N ASP A 251 -0.21 10.13 13.89
CA ASP A 251 0.75 9.79 12.84
C ASP A 251 0.06 9.58 11.49
N THR A 252 0.11 10.61 10.65
CA THR A 252 -0.40 10.58 9.27
C THR A 252 0.55 9.88 8.29
N SER A 253 1.82 9.66 8.67
CA SER A 253 2.80 8.95 7.84
C SER A 253 2.66 7.43 7.93
N HIS A 254 1.87 6.94 8.90
CA HIS A 254 1.74 5.52 9.27
C HIS A 254 3.05 4.84 9.71
N THR A 255 4.10 5.60 9.99
CA THR A 255 5.38 5.11 10.48
C THR A 255 5.25 4.32 11.78
N ILE A 256 4.62 4.91 12.80
CA ILE A 256 4.47 4.31 14.12
C ILE A 256 3.59 3.08 14.03
N THR A 257 2.45 3.19 13.32
CA THR A 257 1.52 2.06 13.15
C THR A 257 2.19 0.88 12.43
N THR A 258 3.01 1.15 11.41
CA THR A 258 3.74 0.10 10.68
C THR A 258 4.79 -0.56 11.56
N ALA A 259 5.60 0.24 12.27
CA ALA A 259 6.62 -0.28 13.18
C ALA A 259 6.01 -1.06 14.35
N TYR A 260 4.91 -0.56 14.92
CA TYR A 260 4.13 -1.23 15.96
C TYR A 260 3.60 -2.57 15.48
N GLY A 261 2.94 -2.61 14.31
CA GLY A 261 2.38 -3.84 13.75
C GLY A 261 3.44 -4.92 13.52
N LYS A 262 4.63 -4.53 13.04
CA LYS A 262 5.77 -5.43 12.89
C LYS A 262 6.25 -5.98 14.24
N ALA A 263 6.47 -5.11 15.22
CA ALA A 263 6.95 -5.53 16.54
C ALA A 263 5.92 -6.39 17.31
N PHE A 264 4.64 -6.04 17.19
CA PHE A 264 3.53 -6.77 17.78
C PHE A 264 3.40 -8.17 17.19
N GLY A 265 3.43 -8.29 15.85
CA GLY A 265 3.40 -9.59 15.18
C GLY A 265 4.62 -10.45 15.50
N ALA A 266 5.81 -9.83 15.59
CA ALA A 266 7.05 -10.50 15.96
C ALA A 266 7.10 -10.99 17.42
N ALA A 267 6.24 -10.48 18.30
CA ALA A 267 6.16 -10.94 19.68
C ALA A 267 5.72 -12.41 19.80
N GLY A 268 5.10 -12.97 18.75
CA GLY A 268 4.77 -14.40 18.69
C GLY A 268 3.74 -14.84 19.74
N ALA A 269 2.87 -13.93 20.17
CA ALA A 269 1.83 -14.21 21.15
C ALA A 269 0.58 -14.85 20.51
N GLY A 270 -0.19 -15.61 21.30
CA GLY A 270 -1.43 -16.25 20.87
C GLY A 270 -1.26 -17.60 20.17
N GLN A 271 -2.37 -18.22 19.76
CA GLN A 271 -2.40 -19.55 19.15
C GLN A 271 -1.62 -19.60 17.82
N TYR A 272 -1.63 -18.50 17.07
CA TYR A 272 -0.95 -18.39 15.76
C TYR A 272 0.30 -17.50 15.82
N GLY A 273 0.93 -17.37 16.99
CA GLY A 273 2.09 -16.51 17.20
C GLY A 273 3.24 -16.75 16.20
N ALA A 274 3.52 -18.01 15.86
CA ALA A 274 4.55 -18.35 14.86
C ALA A 274 4.21 -17.81 13.46
N ALA A 275 2.93 -17.87 13.06
CA ALA A 275 2.47 -17.31 11.80
C ALA A 275 2.52 -15.77 11.80
N GLY A 276 2.16 -15.15 12.94
CA GLY A 276 2.34 -13.72 13.16
C GLY A 276 3.79 -13.28 13.00
N ALA A 277 4.73 -14.00 13.61
CA ALA A 277 6.16 -13.72 13.48
C ALA A 277 6.67 -13.91 12.04
N ALA A 278 6.22 -14.95 11.34
CA ALA A 278 6.56 -15.18 9.94
C ALA A 278 6.02 -14.09 9.02
N GLY A 279 4.79 -13.62 9.25
CA GLY A 279 4.22 -12.48 8.52
C GLY A 279 4.95 -11.16 8.82
N ALA A 280 5.27 -10.91 10.09
CA ALA A 280 6.01 -9.71 10.50
C ALA A 280 7.43 -9.64 9.92
N ALA A 281 8.08 -10.80 9.72
CA ALA A 281 9.42 -10.88 9.15
C ALA A 281 9.51 -10.37 7.71
N VAL A 282 8.42 -10.47 6.95
CA VAL A 282 8.34 -10.06 5.53
C VAL A 282 7.47 -8.81 5.32
N MET A 283 6.93 -8.23 6.39
CA MET A 283 6.10 -7.03 6.33
C MET A 283 6.87 -5.89 5.65
N GLY A 284 6.23 -5.26 4.66
CA GLY A 284 6.85 -4.22 3.83
C GLY A 284 7.67 -4.76 2.65
N THR A 285 7.54 -6.05 2.34
CA THR A 285 8.11 -6.69 1.14
C THR A 285 7.00 -7.45 0.39
N THR A 286 7.26 -7.92 -0.82
CA THR A 286 6.35 -8.83 -1.55
C THR A 286 6.65 -10.30 -1.30
N ASN A 287 7.54 -10.62 -0.36
CA ASN A 287 7.88 -12.00 -0.06
C ASN A 287 6.72 -12.70 0.65
N ALA A 288 6.53 -13.97 0.32
CA ALA A 288 5.60 -14.82 1.07
C ALA A 288 6.09 -15.00 2.51
N ALA A 289 5.16 -15.01 3.47
CA ALA A 289 5.48 -15.43 4.83
C ALA A 289 5.96 -16.89 4.82
N GLY A 290 7.02 -17.18 5.58
CA GLY A 290 7.56 -18.53 5.72
C GLY A 290 6.68 -19.44 6.59
N GLY A 291 7.02 -20.73 6.62
CA GLY A 291 6.33 -21.73 7.43
C GLY A 291 5.04 -22.26 6.81
N GLU A 292 4.36 -23.15 7.55
CA GLU A 292 3.06 -23.68 7.15
C GLU A 292 1.94 -22.66 7.42
N ALA A 293 0.88 -22.73 6.61
CA ALA A 293 -0.28 -21.87 6.79
C ALA A 293 -0.93 -22.14 8.18
N PRO A 294 -1.23 -21.10 8.97
CA PRO A 294 -1.81 -21.27 10.31
C PRO A 294 -3.19 -21.95 10.32
N VAL A 295 -3.93 -21.80 9.23
CA VAL A 295 -5.22 -22.45 8.94
C VAL A 295 -5.31 -22.67 7.43
N SER A 296 -6.32 -23.40 6.94
CA SER A 296 -6.56 -23.49 5.49
C SER A 296 -7.00 -22.15 4.88
N PHE A 297 -6.78 -21.97 3.58
CA PHE A 297 -7.19 -20.77 2.86
C PHE A 297 -8.72 -20.54 2.94
N GLU A 298 -9.49 -21.60 2.79
CA GLU A 298 -10.97 -21.55 2.92
C GLU A 298 -11.39 -21.12 4.31
N ARG A 299 -10.72 -21.62 5.38
CA ARG A 299 -11.01 -21.20 6.75
C ARG A 299 -10.65 -19.74 7.01
N TYR A 300 -9.56 -19.25 6.44
CA TYR A 300 -9.21 -17.82 6.51
C TYR A 300 -10.30 -16.95 5.85
N CYS A 301 -10.75 -17.32 4.63
CA CYS A 301 -11.80 -16.59 3.93
C CYS A 301 -13.17 -16.69 4.64
N GLU A 302 -13.47 -17.83 5.28
CA GLU A 302 -14.67 -18.01 6.10
C GLU A 302 -14.72 -17.01 7.24
N ILE A 303 -13.63 -16.90 8.00
CA ILE A 303 -13.56 -15.98 9.13
C ILE A 303 -13.67 -14.54 8.65
N ALA A 304 -12.98 -14.17 7.55
CA ALA A 304 -13.06 -12.84 6.96
C ALA A 304 -14.49 -12.47 6.51
N GLY A 305 -15.18 -13.39 5.83
CA GLY A 305 -16.58 -13.21 5.41
C GLY A 305 -17.54 -13.10 6.61
N ALA A 306 -17.37 -13.95 7.62
CA ALA A 306 -18.17 -13.91 8.84
C ALA A 306 -18.03 -12.58 9.59
N GLN A 307 -16.80 -12.09 9.77
CA GLN A 307 -16.55 -10.78 10.38
C GLN A 307 -17.22 -9.64 9.62
N ALA A 308 -17.16 -9.66 8.29
CA ALA A 308 -17.82 -8.65 7.46
C ALA A 308 -19.34 -8.67 7.64
N ALA A 309 -19.96 -9.86 7.71
CA ALA A 309 -21.39 -10.01 7.95
C ALA A 309 -21.79 -9.48 9.34
N TRP A 310 -21.04 -9.84 10.39
CA TRP A 310 -21.31 -9.38 11.77
C TRP A 310 -21.13 -7.87 11.93
N ALA A 311 -20.11 -7.29 11.28
CA ALA A 311 -19.90 -5.86 11.29
C ALA A 311 -21.07 -5.12 10.62
N GLU A 312 -21.59 -5.65 9.50
CA GLU A 312 -22.73 -5.08 8.77
C GLU A 312 -24.06 -5.23 9.53
N SER A 313 -24.24 -6.32 10.28
CA SER A 313 -25.42 -6.54 11.12
C SER A 313 -25.35 -5.87 12.50
N GLY A 314 -24.23 -5.21 12.83
CA GLY A 314 -24.01 -4.54 14.11
C GLY A 314 -23.72 -5.48 15.29
N GLN A 315 -23.38 -6.75 15.02
CA GLN A 315 -22.97 -7.70 16.04
C GLN A 315 -21.55 -7.40 16.57
N ASP A 316 -21.28 -7.79 17.81
CA ASP A 316 -19.93 -7.72 18.38
C ASP A 316 -19.03 -8.78 17.75
N VAL A 317 -18.20 -8.35 16.79
CA VAL A 317 -17.26 -9.20 16.05
C VAL A 317 -16.33 -9.97 16.99
N ASN A 318 -15.89 -9.39 18.11
CA ASN A 318 -14.97 -10.06 19.04
C ASN A 318 -15.68 -11.17 19.81
N ALA A 319 -16.91 -10.90 20.28
CA ALA A 319 -17.73 -11.93 20.93
C ALA A 319 -18.03 -13.08 19.95
N MET A 320 -18.41 -12.76 18.71
CA MET A 320 -18.74 -13.75 17.68
C MET A 320 -17.53 -14.58 17.24
N MET A 321 -16.34 -13.98 17.10
CA MET A 321 -15.11 -14.75 16.84
C MET A 321 -14.84 -15.78 17.95
N LYS A 322 -15.04 -15.39 19.21
CA LYS A 322 -14.84 -16.29 20.34
C LYS A 322 -15.89 -17.41 20.35
N GLN A 323 -17.16 -17.08 20.08
CA GLN A 323 -18.25 -18.04 20.08
C GLN A 323 -18.17 -19.05 18.93
N VAL A 324 -17.91 -18.58 17.70
CA VAL A 324 -18.00 -19.40 16.48
C VAL A 324 -16.68 -20.09 16.14
N PHE A 325 -15.56 -19.41 16.37
CA PHE A 325 -14.24 -19.89 15.97
C PHE A 325 -13.30 -20.19 17.13
N ASN A 326 -13.76 -20.01 18.38
CA ASN A 326 -12.95 -20.10 19.59
C ASN A 326 -11.67 -19.24 19.51
N MET A 327 -11.76 -18.10 18.81
CA MET A 327 -10.62 -17.26 18.45
C MET A 327 -10.74 -15.90 19.14
N ASN A 328 -9.63 -15.32 19.57
CA ASN A 328 -9.59 -13.92 20.03
C ASN A 328 -9.05 -12.99 18.93
N ALA A 329 -9.06 -11.67 19.18
CA ALA A 329 -8.57 -10.69 18.22
C ALA A 329 -7.07 -10.84 17.88
N LEU A 330 -6.25 -11.29 18.82
CA LEU A 330 -4.82 -11.51 18.62
C LEU A 330 -4.57 -12.71 17.68
N ASP A 331 -5.29 -13.81 17.89
CA ASP A 331 -5.23 -14.99 17.03
C ASP A 331 -5.63 -14.61 15.59
N TRP A 332 -6.72 -13.86 15.43
CA TRP A 332 -7.13 -13.34 14.12
C TRP A 332 -6.06 -12.45 13.49
N SER A 333 -5.51 -11.49 14.24
CA SER A 333 -4.49 -10.56 13.73
C SER A 333 -3.22 -11.29 13.27
N THR A 334 -2.71 -12.22 14.06
CA THR A 334 -1.48 -12.98 13.75
C THR A 334 -1.68 -13.91 12.55
N MET A 335 -2.80 -14.63 12.49
CA MET A 335 -3.16 -15.48 11.35
C MET A 335 -3.37 -14.65 10.07
N SER A 336 -4.05 -13.51 10.18
CA SER A 336 -4.31 -12.63 9.03
C SER A 336 -3.04 -12.02 8.49
N MET A 337 -2.08 -11.67 9.34
CA MET A 337 -0.80 -11.14 8.90
C MET A 337 -0.08 -12.12 7.96
N TRP A 338 -0.04 -13.41 8.30
CA TRP A 338 0.53 -14.45 7.45
C TRP A 338 -0.21 -14.56 6.10
N TRP A 339 -1.54 -14.65 6.14
CA TRP A 339 -2.35 -14.78 4.93
C TRP A 339 -2.32 -13.55 4.04
N MET A 340 -2.25 -12.34 4.61
CA MET A 340 -2.07 -11.11 3.85
C MET A 340 -0.75 -11.14 3.08
N GLN A 341 0.36 -11.54 3.70
CA GLN A 341 1.64 -11.68 2.99
C GLN A 341 1.55 -12.75 1.90
N LYS A 342 0.85 -13.85 2.15
CA LYS A 342 0.64 -14.89 1.14
C LYS A 342 -0.17 -14.38 -0.05
N LEU A 343 -1.27 -13.68 0.19
CA LEU A 343 -2.10 -13.04 -0.84
C LEU A 343 -1.30 -12.01 -1.65
N GLN A 344 -0.48 -11.20 -0.99
CA GLN A 344 0.37 -10.22 -1.67
C GLN A 344 1.41 -10.87 -2.58
N SER A 345 2.02 -11.98 -2.13
CA SER A 345 3.02 -12.72 -2.91
C SER A 345 2.41 -13.53 -4.07
N ASP A 346 1.13 -13.89 -3.98
CA ASP A 346 0.42 -14.75 -4.92
C ASP A 346 -0.91 -14.11 -5.38
N PRO A 347 -0.84 -13.22 -6.39
CA PRO A 347 -2.00 -12.57 -6.96
C PRO A 347 -3.12 -13.50 -7.45
N SER A 348 -2.80 -14.75 -7.79
CA SER A 348 -3.80 -15.72 -8.26
C SER A 348 -4.85 -16.02 -7.20
N LEU A 349 -4.55 -15.76 -5.93
CA LEU A 349 -5.45 -15.97 -4.81
C LEU A 349 -6.43 -14.81 -4.58
N PHE A 350 -6.28 -13.65 -5.23
CA PHE A 350 -7.15 -12.49 -4.98
C PHE A 350 -8.61 -12.72 -5.39
N GLN A 351 -8.85 -13.30 -6.58
CA GLN A 351 -10.21 -13.59 -7.02
C GLN A 351 -10.85 -14.70 -6.16
N PRO A 352 -10.21 -15.86 -5.94
CA PRO A 352 -10.72 -16.88 -5.02
C PRO A 352 -10.99 -16.36 -3.61
N HIS A 353 -10.11 -15.48 -3.08
CA HIS A 353 -10.31 -14.84 -1.78
C HIS A 353 -11.59 -14.03 -1.76
N THR A 354 -11.82 -13.20 -2.78
CA THR A 354 -13.01 -12.35 -2.90
C THR A 354 -14.27 -13.19 -2.97
N ASP A 355 -14.28 -14.21 -3.83
CA ASP A 355 -15.44 -15.08 -4.03
C ASP A 355 -15.79 -15.87 -2.75
N LEU A 356 -14.78 -16.44 -2.07
CA LEU A 356 -14.99 -17.17 -0.83
C LEU A 356 -15.45 -16.26 0.31
N CYS A 357 -14.85 -15.07 0.46
CA CYS A 357 -15.27 -14.12 1.47
C CYS A 357 -16.72 -13.69 1.27
N GLU A 358 -17.16 -13.43 0.04
CA GLU A 358 -18.54 -13.04 -0.25
C GLU A 358 -19.52 -14.20 -0.03
N LYS A 359 -19.15 -15.42 -0.43
CA LYS A 359 -19.90 -16.65 -0.13
C LYS A 359 -20.16 -16.78 1.37
N TYR A 360 -19.12 -16.66 2.19
CA TYR A 360 -19.25 -16.79 3.64
C TYR A 360 -19.93 -15.59 4.28
N LYS A 361 -19.69 -14.37 3.79
CA LYS A 361 -20.43 -13.19 4.21
C LYS A 361 -21.93 -13.40 4.02
N THR A 362 -22.35 -13.90 2.87
CA THR A 362 -23.76 -14.26 2.61
C THR A 362 -24.25 -15.34 3.57
N GLN A 363 -23.47 -16.40 3.79
CA GLN A 363 -23.82 -17.48 4.73
C GLN A 363 -24.05 -16.99 6.16
N TYR A 364 -23.16 -16.13 6.68
CA TYR A 364 -23.25 -15.60 8.04
C TYR A 364 -24.23 -14.40 8.16
N GLY A 365 -24.55 -13.73 7.06
CA GLY A 365 -25.52 -12.62 7.01
C GLY A 365 -26.97 -13.06 6.78
N ALA A 366 -27.21 -14.15 6.05
CA ALA A 366 -28.56 -14.60 5.65
C ALA A 366 -29.30 -15.42 6.72
N GLY A 367 -28.69 -15.68 7.89
CA GLY A 367 -29.32 -16.48 8.92
C GLY A 367 -28.52 -16.55 10.22
N GLY A 368 -28.41 -15.42 10.93
CA GLY A 368 -27.77 -15.33 12.24
C GLY A 368 -28.06 -16.57 13.08
N MET A 369 -27.05 -17.45 13.18
CA MET A 369 -27.07 -18.76 13.84
C MET A 369 -28.43 -19.49 13.85
N ALA A 370 -29.01 -19.80 12.69
CA ALA A 370 -30.00 -20.87 12.61
C ALA A 370 -29.29 -22.23 12.78
N GLY A 371 -28.90 -22.58 14.00
CA GLY A 371 -28.25 -23.87 14.27
C GLY A 371 -27.60 -24.12 15.64
N ALA A 372 -27.87 -23.33 16.68
CA ALA A 372 -27.34 -23.64 18.03
C ALA A 372 -28.36 -23.63 19.19
N ASP A 373 -29.62 -23.22 18.99
CA ASP A 373 -30.60 -23.06 20.09
C ASP A 373 -31.85 -23.94 20.00
N ASP A 374 -31.95 -24.90 19.07
CA ASP A 374 -33.15 -25.75 18.92
C ASP A 374 -33.00 -27.20 19.44
N ASP A 375 -31.95 -27.53 20.20
CA ASP A 375 -31.84 -28.91 20.74
C ASP A 375 -31.18 -29.03 22.13
N LEU A 376 -31.66 -28.22 23.09
CA LEU A 376 -31.54 -28.57 24.51
C LEU A 376 -32.92 -28.89 25.09
N SER A 377 -33.39 -30.10 24.77
CA SER A 377 -34.31 -30.83 25.62
C SER A 377 -33.51 -31.75 26.55
N PHE A 378 -33.46 -31.42 27.84
CA PHE A 378 -33.40 -32.35 28.97
C PHE A 378 -34.12 -31.77 30.18
#